data_AF-A0A835XUD7-F1
#
_entry.id   AF-A0A835XUD7-F1
#
_cell.length_a   1.000
_cell.length_b   1.000
_cell.length_c   1.000
_cell.angle_alpha   90.00
_cell.angle_beta   90.00
_cell.angle_gamma   90.00
#
_symmetry.space_group_name_H-M   'P 1'
#
loop_
_entity.id
_entity.type
_entity.pdbx_description
1 polymer ?
#
loop_
_entity_poly.entity_id
_entity_poly.type
_entity_poly.pdbx_seq_one_letter_code
_entity_poly.pdbx_strand_id
1 'polypeptide(L)'
;MAGRSHLLLGGPLLALVVLAATTALAQDCPPPPVVDVAALCSQEPARGAIGCSMYRLCNNATLSPAIFPPLCESWRFVSSLCSDDAAISAAAGCAQLQASYASEAQFRSCLRPYAAASTARALNLTLTACDDMDGMPMAGCKECTRESCPDPFLYYALGCVDMDMGQCDPWRAFCSRDAAPIGRAAAVLCLFNTTGIVAPPRPSSPPPPTVAVTPSPSPADALSPSPMPAPTPTPTPTPSPAALDACITSPAMPTCAGYEYPATSIAADLAGLCTSMPYMPGCSIRAACQAGKVTGDFCAPMNLLASICIDMPSMGQCKNYNRLCANGTAVAQCSALPGIPGLPSTRQAQQATDAMCGSMYMWQCDECSSLSCKDYLGSITSMCTEMPYMVGCDVFASWCAASSAWQGVNGSDVSSFCAGASVYGGSTSSSSIPSMLMFFHQRVGELILFREWLPKTTGQAVGSCFAIIGMGFTAVALRTLKTILGLAAAVGRLGPLLTPGSRGGRLWWCPTGGQSLLNVINAFITMLVTTLDLFTMLVAMTFNGAYFAAVVAGYMLGALFLGHLGEAYKRRLQEELSAAGDPAAPILSNADPKSGEKQSQTAVALKRLQDSSEDEIASCCQV
;
A
#
# COMPACT_ATOMS: atom_id res chain seq x y z
N MET A 1 -40.38 15.63 34.59
CA MET A 1 -38.98 15.18 34.64
C MET A 1 -38.23 15.83 33.50
N ALA A 2 -37.29 16.71 33.82
CA ALA A 2 -36.55 17.52 32.87
C ALA A 2 -35.38 16.70 32.27
N GLY A 3 -35.35 16.57 30.94
CA GLY A 3 -34.26 15.92 30.20
C GLY A 3 -33.45 16.97 29.44
N ARG A 4 -32.26 17.29 29.95
CA ARG A 4 -31.24 18.11 29.27
C ARG A 4 -30.66 17.32 28.10
N SER A 5 -30.83 17.81 26.88
CA SER A 5 -30.10 17.34 25.70
C SER A 5 -28.87 18.21 25.48
N HIS A 6 -27.68 17.63 25.62
CA HIS A 6 -26.42 18.25 25.23
C HIS A 6 -26.25 18.10 23.72
N LEU A 7 -26.48 19.19 22.98
CA LEU A 7 -26.15 19.31 21.56
C LEU A 7 -24.69 19.78 21.43
N LEU A 8 -23.86 18.93 20.83
CA LEU A 8 -22.46 19.16 20.51
C LEU A 8 -22.33 20.19 19.38
N LEU A 9 -22.04 21.44 19.73
CA LEU A 9 -21.52 22.49 18.84
C LEU A 9 -20.03 22.69 19.18
N GLY A 10 -19.14 22.00 18.47
CA GLY A 10 -17.70 22.03 18.76
C GLY A 10 -16.78 21.76 17.55
N GLY A 11 -17.25 21.98 16.33
CA GLY A 11 -16.54 21.61 15.10
C GLY A 11 -15.40 22.53 14.64
N PRO A 12 -15.53 23.87 14.60
CA PRO A 12 -14.56 24.69 13.86
C PRO A 12 -13.34 25.12 14.69
N LEU A 13 -13.36 24.96 16.02
CA LEU A 13 -12.23 25.35 16.88
C LEU A 13 -11.12 24.28 16.96
N LEU A 14 -11.43 23.03 16.62
CA LEU A 14 -10.46 21.92 16.68
C LEU A 14 -9.46 21.96 15.52
N ALA A 15 -9.89 22.42 14.33
CA ALA A 15 -9.04 22.47 13.14
C ALA A 15 -7.90 23.51 13.25
N LEU A 16 -8.13 24.61 13.98
CA LEU A 16 -7.13 25.67 14.18
C LEU A 16 -6.09 25.30 15.26
N VAL A 17 -6.45 24.43 16.22
CA VAL A 17 -5.51 23.89 17.22
C VAL A 17 -4.60 22.81 16.61
N VAL A 18 -5.09 22.04 15.63
CA VAL A 18 -4.28 21.01 14.96
C VAL A 18 -3.22 21.63 14.04
N LEU A 19 -3.51 22.74 13.34
CA LEU A 19 -2.51 23.40 12.48
C LEU A 19 -1.39 24.12 13.27
N ALA A 20 -1.66 24.54 14.51
CA ALA A 20 -0.64 25.14 15.39
C ALA A 20 0.19 24.08 16.16
N ALA A 21 -0.27 22.83 16.24
CA ALA A 21 0.41 21.75 16.95
C ALA A 21 1.38 20.94 16.07
N THR A 22 1.31 21.03 14.74
CA THR A 22 2.22 20.32 13.82
C THR A 22 3.55 21.04 13.56
N THR A 23 3.73 22.26 14.06
CA THR A 23 5.07 22.88 14.20
C THR A 23 5.70 22.52 15.56
N ALA A 24 5.49 21.29 16.02
CA ALA A 24 6.24 20.71 17.12
C ALA A 24 7.68 20.48 16.65
N LEU A 25 8.55 21.42 17.05
CA LEU A 25 9.99 21.27 17.31
C LEU A 25 10.65 20.11 16.54
N ALA A 26 11.36 20.42 15.46
CA ALA A 26 12.54 19.64 15.13
C ALA A 26 13.45 19.70 16.36
N GLN A 27 13.38 18.67 17.22
CA GLN A 27 14.26 18.59 18.38
C GLN A 27 15.67 18.45 17.83
N ASP A 28 16.51 19.45 18.09
CA ASP A 28 17.94 19.40 17.79
C ASP A 28 18.54 18.20 18.54
N CYS A 29 18.72 17.09 17.84
CA CYS A 29 19.38 15.90 18.38
C CYS A 29 20.89 16.18 18.40
N PRO A 30 21.56 16.07 19.56
CA PRO A 30 23.01 16.21 19.61
C PRO A 30 23.66 15.14 18.73
N PRO A 31 24.82 15.43 18.09
CA PRO A 31 25.51 14.45 17.26
C PRO A 31 25.87 13.23 18.13
N PRO A 32 25.65 11.99 17.63
CA PRO A 32 25.91 10.80 18.39
C PRO A 32 27.42 10.66 18.69
N PRO A 33 27.81 10.23 19.90
CA PRO A 33 29.20 9.96 20.21
C PRO A 33 29.74 8.80 19.34
N VAL A 34 31.02 8.85 18.99
CA VAL A 34 31.68 7.78 18.24
C VAL A 34 31.87 6.58 19.16
N VAL A 35 31.27 5.45 18.81
CA VAL A 35 31.38 4.18 19.55
C VAL A 35 32.03 3.13 18.67
N ASP A 36 32.99 2.39 19.22
CA ASP A 36 33.54 1.21 18.57
C ASP A 36 32.58 0.03 18.73
N VAL A 37 31.67 -0.11 17.76
CA VAL A 37 30.65 -1.17 17.75
C VAL A 37 31.29 -2.56 17.65
N ALA A 38 32.46 -2.69 17.01
CA ALA A 38 33.16 -3.97 16.91
C ALA A 38 33.63 -4.45 18.28
N ALA A 39 34.26 -3.56 19.06
CA ALA A 39 34.69 -3.84 20.41
C ALA A 39 33.48 -4.17 21.30
N LEU A 40 32.39 -3.41 21.19
CA LEU A 40 31.16 -3.61 21.96
C LEU A 40 30.55 -5.00 21.71
N CYS A 41 30.45 -5.40 20.43
CA CYS A 41 29.86 -6.67 20.01
C CYS A 41 30.77 -7.89 20.22
N SER A 42 32.00 -7.69 20.69
CA SER A 42 32.91 -8.77 21.08
C SER A 42 32.78 -9.18 22.55
N GLN A 43 32.11 -8.37 23.38
CA GLN A 43 31.95 -8.62 24.82
C GLN A 43 30.67 -9.41 25.11
N GLU A 44 30.74 -10.36 26.05
CA GLU A 44 29.55 -10.99 26.63
C GLU A 44 28.95 -10.07 27.70
N PRO A 45 27.61 -9.92 27.79
CA PRO A 45 26.56 -10.62 27.02
C PRO A 45 26.13 -9.93 25.71
N ALA A 46 26.77 -8.82 25.31
CA ALA A 46 26.35 -8.02 24.15
C ALA A 46 26.48 -8.76 22.81
N ARG A 47 27.34 -9.79 22.73
CA ARG A 47 27.56 -10.60 21.53
C ARG A 47 26.28 -11.19 20.93
N GLY A 48 25.34 -11.64 21.76
CA GLY A 48 24.07 -12.23 21.32
C GLY A 48 22.96 -11.20 21.08
N ALA A 49 23.21 -9.92 21.32
CA ALA A 49 22.19 -8.90 21.27
C ALA A 49 21.74 -8.57 19.84
N ILE A 50 20.51 -8.08 19.68
CA ILE A 50 19.92 -7.77 18.37
C ILE A 50 20.76 -6.73 17.61
N GLY A 51 21.22 -5.69 18.30
CA GLY A 51 22.08 -4.67 17.71
C GLY A 51 23.38 -5.25 17.13
N CYS A 52 23.98 -6.22 17.83
CA CYS A 52 25.22 -6.87 17.39
C CYS A 52 25.00 -7.90 16.28
N SER A 53 23.84 -8.54 16.27
CA SER A 53 23.42 -9.45 15.20
C SER A 53 23.23 -8.68 13.89
N MET A 54 22.56 -7.52 13.94
CA MET A 54 22.44 -6.60 12.81
C MET A 54 23.79 -6.03 12.35
N TYR A 55 24.69 -5.67 13.27
CA TYR A 55 26.04 -5.23 12.94
C TYR A 55 26.83 -6.30 12.17
N ARG A 56 26.78 -7.57 12.61
CA ARG A 56 27.43 -8.69 11.91
C ARG A 56 26.87 -8.90 10.52
N LEU A 57 25.54 -8.84 10.37
CA LEU A 57 24.88 -8.95 9.09
C LEU A 57 25.32 -7.81 8.15
N CYS A 58 25.31 -6.57 8.62
CA CYS A 58 25.73 -5.40 7.85
C CYS A 58 27.20 -5.44 7.39
N ASN A 59 28.09 -6.02 8.21
CA ASN A 59 29.50 -6.17 7.86
C ASN A 59 29.82 -7.45 7.08
N ASN A 60 28.84 -8.31 6.83
CA ASN A 60 29.06 -9.52 6.05
C ASN A 60 29.07 -9.20 4.55
N ALA A 61 30.26 -9.00 4.00
CA ALA A 61 30.48 -8.73 2.58
C ALA A 61 30.04 -9.87 1.64
N THR A 62 29.70 -11.05 2.17
CA THR A 62 29.20 -12.18 1.36
C THR A 62 27.69 -12.16 1.13
N LEU A 63 26.94 -11.26 1.79
CA LEU A 63 25.51 -11.11 1.55
C LEU A 63 25.27 -10.42 0.21
N SER A 64 24.53 -11.09 -0.68
CA SER A 64 24.08 -10.55 -1.96
C SER A 64 22.56 -10.67 -2.05
N PRO A 65 21.80 -9.56 -2.09
CA PRO A 65 22.28 -8.16 -2.05
C PRO A 65 22.78 -7.73 -0.65
N ALA A 66 23.60 -6.69 -0.60
CA ALA A 66 24.03 -6.08 0.66
C ALA A 66 22.85 -5.46 1.43
N ILE A 67 22.95 -5.40 2.76
CA ILE A 67 21.94 -4.76 3.61
C ILE A 67 21.94 -3.24 3.40
N PHE A 68 20.77 -2.65 3.55
CA PHE A 68 20.45 -1.28 3.20
C PHE A 68 21.23 -0.35 4.14
N PRO A 69 22.00 0.62 3.62
CA PRO A 69 22.91 1.41 4.44
C PRO A 69 22.25 2.09 5.66
N PRO A 70 20.99 2.60 5.59
CA PRO A 70 20.27 3.12 6.75
C PRO A 70 19.95 2.11 7.87
N LEU A 71 19.86 0.82 7.56
CA LEU A 71 19.81 -0.26 8.56
C LEU A 71 21.19 -0.58 9.12
N CYS A 72 22.25 -0.11 8.50
CA CYS A 72 23.63 -0.37 8.91
C CYS A 72 24.29 0.82 9.60
N GLU A 73 23.49 1.83 9.98
CA GLU A 73 24.00 3.00 10.70
C GLU A 73 24.42 2.60 12.12
N SER A 74 25.68 2.91 12.46
CA SER A 74 26.31 2.48 13.71
C SER A 74 25.49 2.83 14.96
N TRP A 75 24.82 3.98 14.94
CA TRP A 75 24.00 4.44 16.04
C TRP A 75 22.71 3.63 16.24
N ARG A 76 22.15 3.00 15.20
CA ARG A 76 20.98 2.12 15.34
C ARG A 76 21.33 0.84 16.07
N PHE A 77 22.53 0.31 15.86
CA PHE A 77 23.02 -0.84 16.64
C PHE A 77 23.14 -0.46 18.11
N VAL A 78 23.78 0.67 18.39
CA VAL A 78 24.02 1.16 19.75
C VAL A 78 22.71 1.49 20.47
N SER A 79 21.78 2.17 19.81
CA SER A 79 20.48 2.51 20.42
C SER A 79 19.63 1.29 20.71
N SER A 80 19.71 0.26 19.85
CA SER A 80 19.04 -1.02 20.06
C SER A 80 19.66 -1.78 21.23
N LEU A 81 21.00 -1.79 21.37
CA LEU A 81 21.67 -2.34 22.56
C LEU A 81 21.24 -1.63 23.85
N CYS A 82 21.04 -0.32 23.79
CA CYS A 82 20.58 0.46 24.94
C CYS A 82 19.09 0.39 25.22
N SER A 83 18.32 -0.21 24.32
CA SER A 83 16.89 -0.51 24.51
C SER A 83 16.65 -1.99 24.78
N ASP A 84 17.74 -2.77 24.88
CA ASP A 84 17.72 -4.22 25.10
C ASP A 84 17.61 -4.55 26.61
N ASP A 85 17.79 -5.83 26.95
CA ASP A 85 17.75 -6.29 28.33
C ASP A 85 18.79 -5.58 29.21
N ALA A 86 18.46 -5.41 30.51
CA ALA A 86 19.25 -4.59 31.43
C ALA A 86 20.75 -4.98 31.47
N ALA A 87 21.06 -6.29 31.43
CA ALA A 87 22.44 -6.78 31.41
C ALA A 87 23.20 -6.37 30.13
N ILE A 88 22.54 -6.39 28.97
CA ILE A 88 23.11 -5.97 27.68
C ILE A 88 23.30 -4.45 27.70
N SER A 89 22.30 -3.69 28.15
CA SER A 89 22.39 -2.24 28.23
C SER A 89 23.52 -1.76 29.17
N ALA A 90 23.75 -2.46 30.27
CA ALA A 90 24.83 -2.19 31.21
C ALA A 90 26.21 -2.49 30.60
N ALA A 91 26.36 -3.64 29.95
CA ALA A 91 27.58 -4.04 29.26
C ALA A 91 27.91 -3.12 28.07
N ALA A 92 26.87 -2.58 27.41
CA ALA A 92 27.02 -1.64 26.31
C ALA A 92 27.41 -0.21 26.74
N GLY A 93 27.54 0.06 28.04
CA GLY A 93 27.89 1.40 28.54
C GLY A 93 26.79 2.45 28.30
N CYS A 94 25.53 2.03 28.24
CA CYS A 94 24.43 2.89 27.81
C CYS A 94 24.16 4.10 28.71
N ALA A 95 24.56 4.04 29.98
CA ALA A 95 24.49 5.20 30.88
C ALA A 95 25.32 6.39 30.35
N GLN A 96 26.50 6.13 29.79
CA GLN A 96 27.38 7.16 29.24
C GLN A 96 26.81 7.74 27.94
N LEU A 97 26.17 6.90 27.12
CA LEU A 97 25.51 7.31 25.88
C LEU A 97 24.27 8.15 26.14
N GLN A 98 23.44 7.73 27.09
CA GLN A 98 22.22 8.44 27.49
C GLN A 98 22.53 9.79 28.14
N ALA A 99 23.68 9.93 28.83
CA ALA A 99 24.10 11.19 29.43
C ALA A 99 24.32 12.34 28.42
N SER A 100 24.45 12.03 27.11
CA SER A 100 24.54 13.04 26.05
C SER A 100 23.18 13.62 25.64
N TYR A 101 22.08 13.09 26.18
CA TYR A 101 20.71 13.49 25.86
C TYR A 101 20.03 14.05 27.12
N ALA A 102 19.14 15.01 26.95
CA ALA A 102 18.46 15.66 28.08
C ALA A 102 17.46 14.73 28.79
N SER A 103 17.00 13.67 28.12
CA SER A 103 16.10 12.66 28.69
C SER A 103 16.15 11.35 27.92
N GLU A 104 15.70 10.26 28.55
CA GLU A 104 15.50 8.96 27.90
C GLU A 104 14.52 9.04 26.72
N ALA A 105 13.49 9.87 26.82
CA ALA A 105 12.54 10.10 25.72
C ALA A 105 13.21 10.76 24.52
N GLN A 106 14.09 11.76 24.75
CA GLN A 106 14.88 12.37 23.69
C GLN A 106 15.86 11.35 23.08
N PHE A 107 16.53 10.54 23.91
CA PHE A 107 17.41 9.47 23.44
C PHE A 107 16.69 8.50 22.49
N ARG A 108 15.49 8.01 22.87
CA ARG A 108 14.69 7.10 22.04
C ARG A 108 14.14 7.77 20.77
N SER A 109 13.72 9.03 20.86
CA SER A 109 13.21 9.80 19.72
C SER A 109 14.31 10.07 18.68
N CYS A 110 15.50 10.46 19.15
CA CYS A 110 16.64 10.80 18.30
C CYS A 110 17.29 9.57 17.66
N LEU A 111 17.43 8.47 18.40
CA LEU A 111 18.22 7.31 17.97
C LEU A 111 17.40 6.08 17.58
N ARG A 112 16.08 6.19 17.42
CA ARG A 112 15.17 5.20 16.80
C ARG A 112 15.69 3.74 16.81
N PRO A 113 15.64 3.04 17.95
CA PRO A 113 16.06 1.63 18.02
C PRO A 113 15.23 0.77 17.05
N TYR A 114 15.73 -0.42 16.71
CA TYR A 114 14.92 -1.38 15.94
C TYR A 114 13.64 -1.71 16.72
N ALA A 115 12.50 -1.77 16.03
CA ALA A 115 11.21 -2.24 16.53
C ALA A 115 11.16 -3.77 16.71
N ALA A 116 12.31 -4.39 16.98
CA ALA A 116 12.41 -5.77 17.38
C ALA A 116 12.04 -5.92 18.87
N ALA A 117 11.70 -7.15 19.26
CA ALA A 117 11.62 -7.54 20.67
C ALA A 117 12.97 -7.33 21.39
N SER A 118 13.06 -7.39 22.73
CA SER A 118 14.38 -7.50 23.39
C SER A 118 15.04 -8.84 23.06
N THR A 119 16.34 -8.98 23.29
CA THR A 119 17.10 -10.21 23.03
C THR A 119 16.51 -11.41 23.79
N ALA A 120 16.17 -11.24 25.08
CA ALA A 120 15.51 -12.26 25.87
C ALA A 120 14.13 -12.62 25.33
N ARG A 121 13.38 -11.63 24.81
CA ARG A 121 12.07 -11.89 24.20
C ARG A 121 12.20 -12.60 22.86
N ALA A 122 13.17 -12.24 22.01
CA ALA A 122 13.46 -12.96 20.76
C ALA A 122 13.89 -14.40 21.03
N LEU A 123 14.73 -14.63 22.05
CA LEU A 123 15.10 -15.96 22.52
C LEU A 123 13.88 -16.76 22.98
N ASN A 124 13.02 -16.19 23.83
CA ASN A 124 11.83 -16.87 24.33
C ASN A 124 10.85 -17.22 23.19
N LEU A 125 10.63 -16.30 22.25
CA LEU A 125 9.79 -16.56 21.07
C LEU A 125 10.38 -17.66 20.18
N THR A 126 11.70 -17.69 19.99
CA THR A 126 12.37 -18.77 19.24
C THR A 126 12.19 -20.10 19.94
N LEU A 127 12.43 -20.16 21.25
CA LEU A 127 12.31 -21.40 22.02
C LEU A 127 10.86 -21.90 22.09
N THR A 128 9.89 -21.00 22.23
CA THR A 128 8.47 -21.36 22.19
C THR A 128 8.10 -21.92 20.82
N ALA A 129 8.57 -21.29 19.74
CA ALA A 129 8.34 -21.78 18.38
C ALA A 129 8.99 -23.16 18.17
N CYS A 130 10.18 -23.40 18.76
CA CYS A 130 10.83 -24.71 18.71
C CYS A 130 10.09 -25.78 19.53
N ASP A 131 9.54 -25.42 20.69
CA ASP A 131 8.80 -26.33 21.59
C ASP A 131 7.43 -26.72 21.00
N ASP A 132 6.75 -25.81 20.28
CA ASP A 132 5.41 -26.03 19.70
C ASP A 132 5.41 -26.93 18.45
N MET A 133 6.58 -27.20 17.87
CA MET A 133 6.70 -27.96 16.64
C MET A 133 6.87 -29.46 16.94
N ASP A 134 5.76 -30.19 16.90
CA ASP A 134 5.63 -31.63 17.18
C ASP A 134 6.39 -32.52 16.16
N GLY A 135 7.73 -32.47 16.19
CA GLY A 135 8.63 -33.32 15.40
C GLY A 135 9.18 -32.73 14.09
N MET A 136 8.87 -31.47 13.75
CA MET A 136 9.45 -30.78 12.58
C MET A 136 10.26 -29.55 13.02
N PRO A 137 11.56 -29.70 13.33
CA PRO A 137 12.34 -28.59 13.86
C PRO A 137 12.49 -27.48 12.81
N MET A 138 12.13 -26.25 13.19
CA MET A 138 12.42 -25.07 12.39
C MET A 138 13.92 -24.87 12.22
N ALA A 139 14.32 -24.19 11.14
CA ALA A 139 15.71 -23.77 10.96
C ALA A 139 16.18 -22.96 12.18
N GLY A 140 17.27 -23.40 12.83
CA GLY A 140 17.82 -22.77 14.03
C GLY A 140 17.46 -23.41 15.37
N CYS A 141 16.44 -24.29 15.43
CA CYS A 141 16.06 -24.96 16.67
C CYS A 141 17.10 -25.97 17.19
N LYS A 142 18.03 -26.42 16.35
CA LYS A 142 19.13 -27.29 16.79
C LYS A 142 20.26 -26.49 17.44
N GLU A 143 20.45 -25.26 16.99
CA GLU A 143 21.54 -24.37 17.37
C GLU A 143 21.16 -23.40 18.51
N CYS A 144 19.86 -23.20 18.74
CA CYS A 144 19.33 -22.34 19.80
C CYS A 144 18.59 -23.18 20.86
N THR A 145 19.21 -23.35 22.02
CA THR A 145 18.62 -24.00 23.20
C THR A 145 18.48 -23.00 24.36
N ARG A 146 17.79 -23.39 25.44
CA ARG A 146 17.71 -22.58 26.67
C ARG A 146 19.09 -22.28 27.28
N GLU A 147 20.07 -23.12 27.01
CA GLU A 147 21.42 -23.04 27.59
C GLU A 147 22.40 -22.30 26.66
N SER A 148 22.17 -22.37 25.35
CA SER A 148 23.06 -21.75 24.36
C SER A 148 22.27 -21.33 23.13
N CYS A 149 22.27 -20.02 22.87
CA CYS A 149 21.74 -19.47 21.63
C CYS A 149 22.66 -18.33 21.17
N PRO A 150 23.62 -18.60 20.26
CA PRO A 150 24.64 -17.63 19.87
C PRO A 150 24.09 -16.36 19.20
N ASP A 151 22.94 -16.48 18.51
CA ASP A 151 22.28 -15.39 17.80
C ASP A 151 20.75 -15.58 17.80
N PRO A 152 20.07 -15.26 18.93
CA PRO A 152 18.63 -15.46 19.06
C PRO A 152 17.83 -14.67 18.04
N PHE A 153 18.32 -13.50 17.61
CA PHE A 153 17.63 -12.69 16.61
C PHE A 153 17.66 -13.34 15.23
N LEU A 154 18.82 -13.83 14.79
CA LEU A 154 18.96 -14.48 13.49
C LEU A 154 18.15 -15.78 13.43
N TYR A 155 18.17 -16.59 14.49
CA TYR A 155 17.37 -17.81 14.51
C TYR A 155 15.87 -17.53 14.58
N TYR A 156 15.44 -16.51 15.33
CA TYR A 156 14.06 -16.04 15.32
C TYR A 156 13.62 -15.60 13.91
N ALA A 157 14.46 -14.81 13.24
CA ALA A 157 14.22 -14.33 11.88
C ALA A 157 14.11 -15.49 10.87
N LEU A 158 15.07 -16.42 10.88
CA LEU A 158 15.07 -17.60 10.02
C LEU A 158 13.82 -18.45 10.24
N GLY A 159 13.46 -18.65 11.50
CA GLY A 159 12.24 -19.35 11.86
C GLY A 159 10.98 -18.70 11.28
N CYS A 160 10.81 -17.40 11.48
CA CYS A 160 9.64 -16.66 10.99
C CYS A 160 9.59 -16.50 9.47
N VAL A 161 10.74 -16.58 8.78
CA VAL A 161 10.81 -16.59 7.31
C VAL A 161 10.44 -17.96 6.76
N ASP A 162 10.84 -19.04 7.43
CA ASP A 162 10.54 -20.42 7.03
C ASP A 162 9.04 -20.74 7.26
N MET A 163 8.55 -20.42 8.47
CA MET A 163 7.15 -20.64 8.86
C MET A 163 6.61 -19.45 9.67
N ASP A 164 5.64 -18.73 9.11
CA ASP A 164 4.93 -17.63 9.78
C ASP A 164 3.97 -18.20 10.84
N MET A 165 4.49 -18.35 12.06
CA MET A 165 3.72 -18.77 13.24
C MET A 165 3.10 -17.54 13.89
N GLY A 166 2.04 -17.70 14.69
CA GLY A 166 1.42 -16.59 15.45
C GLY A 166 2.41 -15.83 16.36
N GLN A 167 3.56 -16.43 16.67
CA GLN A 167 4.64 -15.83 17.45
C GLN A 167 5.55 -14.90 16.63
N CYS A 168 5.33 -14.77 15.31
CA CYS A 168 6.10 -13.93 14.39
C CYS A 168 5.59 -12.49 14.29
N ASP A 169 4.60 -12.09 15.09
CA ASP A 169 4.11 -10.71 15.11
C ASP A 169 5.20 -9.65 15.37
N PRO A 170 6.12 -9.82 16.35
CA PRO A 170 7.24 -8.90 16.53
C PRO A 170 8.17 -8.85 15.31
N TRP A 171 8.39 -9.99 14.63
CA TRP A 171 9.16 -10.03 13.40
C TRP A 171 8.46 -9.27 12.27
N ARG A 172 7.15 -9.46 12.10
CA ARG A 172 6.34 -8.69 11.12
C ARG A 172 6.33 -7.20 11.45
N ALA A 173 6.31 -6.82 12.71
CA ALA A 173 6.42 -5.42 13.14
C ALA A 173 7.79 -4.83 12.76
N PHE A 174 8.88 -5.56 12.99
CA PHE A 174 10.23 -5.17 12.53
C PHE A 174 10.26 -5.01 11.00
N CYS A 175 9.74 -6.00 10.25
CA CYS A 175 9.72 -5.97 8.79
C CYS A 175 8.86 -4.85 8.21
N SER A 176 7.71 -4.55 8.82
CA SER A 176 6.80 -3.49 8.35
C SER A 176 7.24 -2.08 8.73
N ARG A 177 7.91 -1.90 9.89
CA ARG A 177 8.29 -0.58 10.40
C ARG A 177 9.72 -0.18 10.05
N ASP A 178 10.68 -1.08 10.27
CA ASP A 178 12.10 -0.77 10.10
C ASP A 178 12.63 -1.20 8.74
N ALA A 179 12.08 -2.28 8.18
CA ALA A 179 12.45 -2.78 6.86
C ALA A 179 11.53 -2.28 5.71
N ALA A 180 10.57 -1.39 5.98
CA ALA A 180 9.50 -0.91 5.08
C ALA A 180 9.87 -0.70 3.58
N PRO A 181 8.88 -0.75 2.66
CA PRO A 181 8.84 -1.57 1.42
C PRO A 181 9.72 -1.11 0.25
N ILE A 182 10.57 -0.10 0.44
CA ILE A 182 11.37 0.52 -0.64
C ILE A 182 12.86 0.17 -0.57
N GLY A 183 13.30 -0.55 0.47
CA GLY A 183 14.69 -0.99 0.62
C GLY A 183 14.90 -2.46 0.26
N ARG A 184 15.80 -2.74 -0.69
CA ARG A 184 16.24 -4.11 -1.08
C ARG A 184 16.79 -4.97 0.08
N ALA A 185 16.93 -4.44 1.29
CA ALA A 185 17.41 -5.19 2.45
C ALA A 185 16.32 -5.88 3.28
N ALA A 186 15.06 -5.47 3.12
CA ALA A 186 13.94 -6.31 3.53
C ALA A 186 13.98 -7.65 2.77
N ALA A 187 14.54 -7.66 1.56
CA ALA A 187 14.63 -8.89 0.78
C ALA A 187 15.54 -9.95 1.42
N VAL A 188 16.61 -9.51 2.09
CA VAL A 188 17.49 -10.43 2.81
C VAL A 188 16.76 -10.90 4.06
N LEU A 189 16.52 -10.03 5.04
CA LEU A 189 15.99 -10.49 6.33
C LEU A 189 14.53 -10.94 6.26
N CYS A 190 13.65 -10.17 5.63
CA CYS A 190 12.20 -10.40 5.64
C CYS A 190 11.67 -11.20 4.45
N LEU A 191 12.49 -11.46 3.42
CA LEU A 191 12.09 -12.22 2.22
C LEU A 191 13.10 -13.32 1.83
N PHE A 192 13.95 -13.80 2.77
CA PHE A 192 15.06 -14.73 2.51
C PHE A 192 14.63 -16.00 1.72
N ASN A 193 13.34 -16.34 1.66
CA ASN A 193 12.83 -17.49 0.92
C ASN A 193 12.21 -17.19 -0.47
N THR A 194 12.15 -15.93 -0.92
CA THR A 194 11.46 -15.57 -2.18
C THR A 194 12.36 -15.54 -3.42
N THR A 195 13.69 -15.51 -3.27
CA THR A 195 14.62 -15.31 -4.41
C THR A 195 15.74 -16.34 -4.53
N GLY A 196 15.70 -17.46 -3.80
CA GLY A 196 16.69 -18.54 -3.97
C GLY A 196 18.14 -18.13 -3.66
N ILE A 197 18.36 -17.22 -2.71
CA ILE A 197 19.71 -16.84 -2.28
C ILE A 197 20.22 -17.92 -1.30
N VAL A 198 21.17 -18.72 -1.78
CA VAL A 198 21.80 -19.83 -1.04
C VAL A 198 22.68 -19.26 0.08
N ALA A 199 22.52 -19.75 1.32
CA ALA A 199 23.45 -19.45 2.41
C ALA A 199 24.89 -19.82 2.01
N PRO A 200 25.91 -18.99 2.30
CA PRO A 200 27.28 -19.31 1.93
C PRO A 200 27.71 -20.64 2.59
N PRO A 201 28.45 -21.50 1.88
CA PRO A 201 28.97 -22.73 2.45
C PRO A 201 29.89 -22.40 3.65
N ARG A 202 29.79 -23.23 4.69
CA ARG A 202 30.69 -23.22 5.84
C ARG A 202 32.15 -23.17 5.36
N PRO A 203 33.04 -22.36 5.97
CA PRO A 203 34.45 -22.33 5.60
C PRO A 203 35.03 -23.74 5.59
N SER A 204 35.62 -24.14 4.46
CA SER A 204 36.29 -25.43 4.32
C SER A 204 37.44 -25.52 5.32
N SER A 205 37.52 -26.64 6.05
CA SER A 205 38.70 -27.00 6.84
C SER A 205 39.96 -26.96 5.96
N PRO A 206 41.14 -26.63 6.52
CA PRO A 206 42.39 -26.56 5.76
C PRO A 206 42.66 -27.88 5.03
N PRO A 207 43.08 -27.87 3.75
CA PRO A 207 43.35 -29.10 3.02
C PRO A 207 44.60 -29.82 3.56
N PRO A 208 44.60 -31.16 3.63
CA PRO A 208 45.82 -31.93 3.79
C PRO A 208 46.73 -31.78 2.54
N PRO A 209 48.06 -31.97 2.70
CA PRO A 209 49.06 -31.59 1.71
C PRO A 209 48.91 -32.33 0.37
N THR A 210 49.05 -31.56 -0.70
CA THR A 210 48.95 -31.94 -2.11
C THR A 210 50.02 -32.96 -2.52
N VAL A 211 49.60 -34.13 -3.00
CA VAL A 211 50.47 -35.04 -3.76
C VAL A 211 50.42 -34.65 -5.24
N ALA A 212 51.59 -34.40 -5.81
CA ALA A 212 51.79 -33.98 -7.18
C ALA A 212 51.55 -35.11 -8.19
N VAL A 213 50.88 -34.79 -9.30
CA VAL A 213 50.94 -35.57 -10.55
C VAL A 213 51.16 -34.62 -11.72
N THR A 214 52.20 -34.90 -12.51
CA THR A 214 52.67 -34.19 -13.71
C THR A 214 52.21 -34.94 -15.00
N PRO A 215 52.38 -34.42 -16.24
CA PRO A 215 51.36 -34.42 -17.30
C PRO A 215 51.73 -35.25 -18.54
N SER A 216 50.81 -35.37 -19.52
CA SER A 216 51.12 -35.82 -20.89
C SER A 216 50.01 -35.51 -21.92
N PRO A 217 50.30 -35.47 -23.23
CA PRO A 217 49.99 -34.31 -24.06
C PRO A 217 49.00 -34.53 -25.22
N SER A 218 48.63 -33.38 -25.81
CA SER A 218 47.94 -33.13 -27.09
C SER A 218 48.45 -33.93 -28.30
N PRO A 219 47.62 -34.14 -29.34
CA PRO A 219 47.96 -33.50 -30.62
C PRO A 219 46.79 -33.02 -31.50
N ALA A 220 47.01 -31.82 -32.07
CA ALA A 220 46.95 -31.36 -33.47
C ALA A 220 45.88 -31.83 -34.49
N ASP A 221 45.45 -30.81 -35.25
CA ASP A 221 44.54 -30.76 -36.40
C ASP A 221 44.93 -31.59 -37.64
N ALA A 222 43.91 -32.08 -38.39
CA ALA A 222 43.98 -32.23 -39.85
C ALA A 222 42.59 -32.41 -40.53
N LEU A 223 42.24 -31.40 -41.34
CA LEU A 223 41.58 -31.39 -42.67
C LEU A 223 40.37 -32.29 -43.03
N SER A 224 39.38 -31.59 -43.59
CA SER A 224 38.16 -31.99 -44.32
C SER A 224 38.41 -32.91 -45.55
N PRO A 225 37.48 -33.85 -45.85
CA PRO A 225 36.62 -33.67 -47.03
C PRO A 225 35.16 -34.17 -46.90
N SER A 226 34.23 -33.42 -47.52
CA SER A 226 32.96 -33.73 -48.22
C SER A 226 32.01 -34.91 -47.83
N PRO A 227 30.69 -34.77 -48.12
CA PRO A 227 29.61 -35.36 -47.30
C PRO A 227 29.22 -36.79 -47.71
N MET A 228 29.16 -37.68 -46.71
CA MET A 228 28.47 -38.96 -46.78
C MET A 228 27.01 -38.82 -46.30
N PRO A 229 26.08 -39.67 -46.78
CA PRO A 229 24.67 -39.60 -46.42
C PRO A 229 24.48 -39.87 -44.93
N ALA A 230 23.70 -39.01 -44.27
CA ALA A 230 23.39 -39.09 -42.85
C ALA A 230 22.86 -40.49 -42.48
N PRO A 231 23.50 -41.20 -41.55
CA PRO A 231 22.94 -42.44 -41.03
C PRO A 231 21.63 -42.12 -40.31
N THR A 232 20.58 -42.86 -40.68
CA THR A 232 19.31 -42.88 -39.97
C THR A 232 19.59 -43.06 -38.46
N PRO A 233 19.09 -42.18 -37.58
CA PRO A 233 19.38 -42.28 -36.15
C PRO A 233 18.90 -43.63 -35.64
N THR A 234 19.84 -44.44 -35.16
CA THR A 234 19.57 -45.65 -34.40
C THR A 234 18.66 -45.25 -33.23
N PRO A 235 17.49 -45.90 -33.02
CA PRO A 235 16.60 -45.56 -31.93
C PRO A 235 17.36 -45.69 -30.62
N THR A 236 17.43 -44.59 -29.87
CA THR A 236 17.96 -44.57 -28.50
C THR A 236 17.28 -45.70 -27.72
N PRO A 237 18.04 -46.65 -27.13
CA PRO A 237 17.46 -47.78 -26.44
C PRO A 237 16.53 -47.27 -25.33
N THR A 238 15.27 -47.68 -25.38
CA THR A 238 14.31 -47.43 -24.31
C THR A 238 14.91 -47.97 -23.01
N PRO A 239 15.09 -47.13 -21.97
CA PRO A 239 15.74 -47.55 -20.75
C PRO A 239 15.00 -48.73 -20.13
N SER A 240 15.77 -49.73 -19.70
CA SER A 240 15.25 -50.90 -18.98
C SER A 240 14.50 -50.44 -17.72
N PRO A 241 13.35 -51.05 -17.35
CA PRO A 241 12.54 -50.67 -16.18
C PRO A 241 13.31 -50.57 -14.86
N ALA A 242 14.41 -51.32 -14.71
CA ALA A 242 15.27 -51.25 -13.52
C ALA A 242 16.08 -49.94 -13.41
N ALA A 243 16.35 -49.25 -14.52
CA ALA A 243 17.00 -47.93 -14.50
C ALA A 243 16.04 -46.83 -14.02
N LEU A 244 14.71 -47.09 -14.09
CA LEU A 244 13.67 -46.13 -13.74
C LEU A 244 13.66 -45.81 -12.24
N ASP A 245 13.86 -46.82 -11.39
CA ASP A 245 13.87 -46.66 -9.93
C ASP A 245 15.19 -46.02 -9.43
N ALA A 246 16.31 -46.32 -10.09
CA ALA A 246 17.62 -45.86 -9.66
C ALA A 246 17.73 -44.32 -9.65
N CYS A 247 17.19 -43.65 -10.68
CA CYS A 247 17.23 -42.19 -10.76
C CYS A 247 16.28 -41.49 -9.78
N ILE A 248 15.18 -42.11 -9.39
CA ILE A 248 14.30 -41.58 -8.33
C ILE A 248 14.98 -41.67 -6.96
N THR A 249 15.74 -42.73 -6.70
CA THR A 249 16.46 -42.91 -5.43
C THR A 249 17.81 -42.18 -5.37
N SER A 250 18.47 -41.96 -6.51
CA SER A 250 19.82 -41.39 -6.60
C SER A 250 19.96 -40.50 -7.85
N PRO A 251 19.29 -39.34 -7.86
CA PRO A 251 19.18 -38.46 -9.04
C PRO A 251 20.47 -37.74 -9.40
N ALA A 252 21.45 -37.67 -8.49
CA ALA A 252 22.76 -37.06 -8.73
C ALA A 252 23.69 -37.93 -9.59
N MET A 253 23.31 -39.18 -9.92
CA MET A 253 24.15 -40.04 -10.76
C MET A 253 24.21 -39.47 -12.20
N PRO A 254 25.40 -39.39 -12.83
CA PRO A 254 25.53 -38.89 -14.20
C PRO A 254 24.68 -39.64 -15.24
N THR A 255 24.36 -40.91 -14.98
CA THR A 255 23.48 -41.73 -15.82
C THR A 255 22.03 -41.23 -15.85
N CYS A 256 21.63 -40.39 -14.89
CA CYS A 256 20.30 -39.80 -14.81
C CYS A 256 20.14 -38.51 -15.61
N ALA A 257 21.19 -38.05 -16.31
CA ALA A 257 21.13 -36.83 -17.10
C ALA A 257 20.00 -36.79 -18.13
N GLY A 258 19.76 -37.93 -18.80
CA GLY A 258 18.67 -38.10 -19.77
C GLY A 258 17.41 -38.73 -19.19
N TYR A 259 17.28 -38.86 -17.87
CA TYR A 259 16.07 -39.39 -17.26
C TYR A 259 14.93 -38.37 -17.42
N GLU A 260 13.78 -38.85 -17.87
CA GLU A 260 12.53 -38.08 -17.90
C GLU A 260 11.52 -38.75 -16.98
N TYR A 261 10.96 -37.97 -16.06
CA TYR A 261 9.91 -38.44 -15.19
C TYR A 261 8.66 -38.77 -16.03
N PRO A 262 8.15 -40.02 -16.00
CA PRO A 262 7.10 -40.44 -16.92
C PRO A 262 5.85 -39.57 -16.81
N ALA A 263 5.31 -39.14 -17.95
CA ALA A 263 4.12 -38.28 -18.01
C ALA A 263 2.91 -38.86 -17.27
N THR A 264 2.76 -40.20 -17.26
CA THR A 264 1.71 -40.89 -16.49
C THR A 264 1.88 -40.73 -14.98
N SER A 265 3.12 -40.74 -14.49
CA SER A 265 3.42 -40.53 -13.07
C SER A 265 3.19 -39.07 -12.68
N ILE A 266 3.63 -38.12 -13.51
CA ILE A 266 3.34 -36.69 -13.32
C ILE A 266 1.82 -36.44 -13.26
N ALA A 267 1.06 -37.03 -14.18
CA ALA A 267 -0.40 -36.89 -14.21
C ALA A 267 -1.07 -37.47 -12.95
N ALA A 268 -0.58 -38.60 -12.45
CA ALA A 268 -1.06 -39.22 -11.21
C ALA A 268 -0.74 -38.37 -9.98
N ASP A 269 0.50 -37.85 -9.87
CA ASP A 269 0.91 -36.96 -8.77
C ASP A 269 0.09 -35.67 -8.78
N LEU A 270 -0.06 -35.03 -9.94
CA LEU A 270 -0.92 -33.87 -10.11
C LEU A 270 -2.38 -34.16 -9.73
N ALA A 271 -2.93 -35.30 -10.14
CA ALA A 271 -4.29 -35.70 -9.78
C ALA A 271 -4.46 -35.86 -8.27
N GLY A 272 -3.50 -36.51 -7.61
CA GLY A 272 -3.49 -36.65 -6.15
C GLY A 272 -3.41 -35.30 -5.44
N LEU A 273 -2.47 -34.43 -5.84
CA LEU A 273 -2.28 -33.10 -5.27
C LEU A 273 -3.54 -32.24 -5.37
N CYS A 274 -4.11 -32.13 -6.58
CA CYS A 274 -5.27 -31.28 -6.81
C CYS A 274 -6.58 -31.87 -6.28
N THR A 275 -6.63 -33.18 -5.97
CA THR A 275 -7.75 -33.77 -5.24
C THR A 275 -7.66 -33.46 -3.75
N SER A 276 -6.45 -33.51 -3.17
CA SER A 276 -6.23 -33.22 -1.75
C SER A 276 -6.38 -31.74 -1.41
N MET A 277 -5.89 -30.84 -2.27
CA MET A 277 -6.00 -29.39 -2.08
C MET A 277 -6.31 -28.70 -3.42
N PRO A 278 -7.60 -28.64 -3.81
CA PRO A 278 -8.00 -28.08 -5.12
C PRO A 278 -7.74 -26.59 -5.27
N TYR A 279 -7.54 -25.87 -4.17
CA TYR A 279 -7.39 -24.41 -4.11
C TYR A 279 -5.95 -23.90 -4.34
N MET A 280 -4.99 -24.80 -4.56
CA MET A 280 -3.61 -24.40 -4.83
C MET A 280 -3.50 -23.66 -6.17
N PRO A 281 -2.75 -22.55 -6.28
CA PRO A 281 -2.61 -21.79 -7.52
C PRO A 281 -2.21 -22.64 -8.74
N GLY A 282 -1.32 -23.62 -8.57
CA GLY A 282 -0.95 -24.55 -9.64
C GLY A 282 -2.11 -25.46 -10.10
N CYS A 283 -3.04 -25.80 -9.20
CA CYS A 283 -4.25 -26.56 -9.55
C CYS A 283 -5.28 -25.70 -10.30
N SER A 284 -5.40 -24.42 -9.96
CA SER A 284 -6.22 -23.46 -10.69
C SER A 284 -5.72 -23.28 -12.13
N ILE A 285 -4.40 -23.19 -12.34
CA ILE A 285 -3.81 -23.14 -13.68
C ILE A 285 -4.06 -24.45 -14.44
N ARG A 286 -3.88 -25.61 -13.78
CA ARG A 286 -4.20 -26.91 -14.41
C ARG A 286 -5.65 -26.97 -14.88
N ALA A 287 -6.60 -26.52 -14.05
CA ALA A 287 -8.02 -26.48 -14.43
C ALA A 287 -8.25 -25.52 -15.63
N ALA A 288 -7.57 -24.38 -15.66
CA ALA A 288 -7.63 -23.43 -16.77
C ALA A 288 -7.01 -24.01 -18.06
N CYS A 289 -5.92 -24.77 -17.97
CA CYS A 289 -5.32 -25.50 -19.08
C CYS A 289 -6.29 -26.55 -19.66
N GLN A 290 -6.96 -27.32 -18.80
CA GLN A 290 -7.97 -28.28 -19.22
C GLN A 290 -9.18 -27.62 -19.89
N ALA A 291 -9.49 -26.39 -19.48
CA ALA A 291 -10.53 -25.56 -20.10
C ALA A 291 -10.08 -24.81 -21.36
N GLY A 292 -8.82 -24.94 -21.78
CA GLY A 292 -8.26 -24.22 -22.93
C GLY A 292 -8.13 -22.70 -22.73
N LYS A 293 -8.14 -22.21 -21.48
CA LYS A 293 -7.98 -20.79 -21.13
C LYS A 293 -6.52 -20.36 -21.02
N VAL A 294 -5.65 -21.31 -20.69
CA VAL A 294 -4.19 -21.15 -20.60
C VAL A 294 -3.56 -22.17 -21.55
N THR A 295 -2.46 -21.81 -22.20
CA THR A 295 -1.78 -22.66 -23.19
C THR A 295 -0.24 -22.61 -23.09
N GLY A 296 0.44 -23.50 -23.82
CA GLY A 296 1.89 -23.60 -23.89
C GLY A 296 2.55 -24.14 -22.62
N ASP A 297 3.71 -23.59 -22.25
CA ASP A 297 4.54 -24.12 -21.16
C ASP A 297 3.89 -24.02 -19.77
N PHE A 298 2.96 -23.08 -19.57
CA PHE A 298 2.16 -23.03 -18.34
C PHE A 298 1.36 -24.32 -18.12
N CYS A 299 1.03 -25.03 -19.20
CA CYS A 299 0.27 -26.27 -19.19
C CYS A 299 1.14 -27.53 -19.31
N ALA A 300 2.47 -27.38 -19.36
CA ALA A 300 3.36 -28.53 -19.32
C ALA A 300 3.19 -29.25 -17.98
N PRO A 301 2.90 -30.57 -17.95
CA PRO A 301 2.63 -31.29 -16.71
C PRO A 301 3.76 -31.15 -15.68
N MET A 302 5.01 -31.15 -16.12
CA MET A 302 6.16 -31.00 -15.24
C MET A 302 6.22 -29.59 -14.62
N ASN A 303 5.95 -28.51 -15.38
CA ASN A 303 5.93 -27.15 -14.85
C ASN A 303 4.82 -26.98 -13.80
N LEU A 304 3.64 -27.58 -14.01
CA LEU A 304 2.55 -27.58 -13.04
C LEU A 304 2.92 -28.34 -11.76
N LEU A 305 3.53 -29.53 -11.89
CA LEU A 305 3.97 -30.32 -10.75
C LEU A 305 5.06 -29.58 -9.97
N ALA A 306 6.03 -29.00 -10.68
CA ALA A 306 7.09 -28.19 -10.10
C ALA A 306 6.54 -27.02 -9.29
N SER A 307 5.58 -26.28 -9.86
CA SER A 307 4.96 -25.13 -9.19
C SER A 307 4.27 -25.52 -7.88
N ILE A 308 3.51 -26.63 -7.90
CA ILE A 308 2.80 -27.11 -6.71
C ILE A 308 3.79 -27.64 -5.66
N CYS A 309 4.83 -28.36 -6.08
CA CYS A 309 5.78 -28.95 -5.14
C CYS A 309 6.80 -27.95 -4.58
N ILE A 310 7.06 -26.84 -5.27
CA ILE A 310 7.81 -25.71 -4.71
C ILE A 310 6.98 -25.01 -3.61
N ASP A 311 5.67 -24.86 -3.82
CA ASP A 311 4.75 -24.28 -2.84
C ASP A 311 4.57 -25.17 -1.60
N MET A 312 4.35 -26.47 -1.80
CA MET A 312 4.13 -27.45 -0.72
C MET A 312 5.01 -28.70 -0.85
N PRO A 313 6.30 -28.62 -0.51
CA PRO A 313 7.25 -29.72 -0.71
C PRO A 313 6.97 -30.94 0.17
N SER A 314 6.28 -30.79 1.31
CA SER A 314 6.03 -31.91 2.23
C SER A 314 4.91 -32.85 1.77
N MET A 315 4.20 -32.53 0.69
CA MET A 315 3.10 -33.35 0.18
C MET A 315 3.59 -34.72 -0.30
N GLY A 316 2.80 -35.77 -0.02
CA GLY A 316 3.18 -37.16 -0.33
C GLY A 316 3.50 -37.38 -1.81
N GLN A 317 2.71 -36.74 -2.69
CA GLN A 317 2.85 -36.77 -4.15
C GLN A 317 4.02 -35.92 -4.67
N CYS A 318 4.61 -35.06 -3.85
CA CYS A 318 5.80 -34.29 -4.21
C CYS A 318 7.11 -35.02 -3.89
N LYS A 319 7.06 -36.17 -3.20
CA LYS A 319 8.28 -36.92 -2.80
C LYS A 319 9.18 -37.30 -3.98
N ASN A 320 8.60 -37.75 -5.09
CA ASN A 320 9.36 -38.14 -6.28
C ASN A 320 9.96 -36.91 -6.95
N TYR A 321 9.16 -35.85 -7.17
CA TYR A 321 9.64 -34.58 -7.71
C TYR A 321 10.78 -33.99 -6.86
N ASN A 322 10.63 -33.93 -5.54
CA ASN A 322 11.64 -33.34 -4.66
C ASN A 322 12.94 -34.14 -4.62
N ARG A 323 12.87 -35.46 -4.81
CA ARG A 323 14.09 -36.27 -5.00
C ARG A 323 14.71 -35.92 -6.34
N LEU A 324 13.96 -36.13 -7.43
CA LEU A 324 14.43 -35.94 -8.81
C LEU A 324 14.97 -34.54 -9.08
N CYS A 325 14.36 -33.52 -8.49
CA CYS A 325 14.68 -32.10 -8.68
C CYS A 325 15.36 -31.46 -7.46
N ALA A 326 15.97 -32.27 -6.59
CA ALA A 326 16.81 -31.75 -5.52
C ALA A 326 18.03 -31.00 -6.07
N ASN A 327 18.59 -30.09 -5.26
CA ASN A 327 19.82 -29.41 -5.62
C ASN A 327 20.96 -30.42 -5.87
N GLY A 328 21.67 -30.28 -7.01
CA GLY A 328 22.71 -31.23 -7.44
C GLY A 328 22.19 -32.46 -8.20
N THR A 329 20.90 -32.51 -8.57
CA THR A 329 20.40 -33.53 -9.49
C THR A 329 21.09 -33.47 -10.86
N ALA A 330 21.30 -34.64 -11.48
CA ALA A 330 21.73 -34.72 -12.87
C ALA A 330 20.55 -34.61 -13.84
N VAL A 331 19.31 -34.84 -13.39
CA VAL A 331 18.09 -34.93 -14.22
C VAL A 331 17.82 -33.61 -14.94
N ALA A 332 18.08 -33.57 -16.26
CA ALA A 332 17.97 -32.34 -17.06
C ALA A 332 16.53 -31.81 -17.17
N GLN A 333 15.53 -32.68 -17.03
CA GLN A 333 14.12 -32.29 -17.09
C GLN A 333 13.77 -31.22 -16.04
N CYS A 334 14.36 -31.26 -14.85
CA CYS A 334 14.06 -30.34 -13.75
C CYS A 334 14.49 -28.90 -14.03
N SER A 335 15.60 -28.70 -14.76
CA SER A 335 16.07 -27.37 -15.15
C SER A 335 15.43 -26.89 -16.47
N ALA A 336 15.08 -27.81 -17.36
CA ALA A 336 14.41 -27.51 -18.61
C ALA A 336 12.93 -27.10 -18.41
N LEU A 337 12.27 -27.66 -17.40
CA LEU A 337 10.85 -27.48 -17.10
C LEU A 337 10.66 -27.00 -15.64
N PRO A 338 11.04 -25.76 -15.32
CA PRO A 338 10.94 -25.21 -13.98
C PRO A 338 9.47 -24.90 -13.58
N GLY A 339 9.26 -24.60 -12.30
CA GLY A 339 7.99 -24.04 -11.85
C GLY A 339 7.64 -22.71 -12.55
N ILE A 340 6.35 -22.39 -12.59
CA ILE A 340 5.82 -21.18 -13.22
C ILE A 340 6.39 -19.95 -12.51
N PRO A 341 7.14 -19.08 -13.21
CA PRO A 341 7.81 -17.94 -12.59
C PRO A 341 6.84 -16.98 -11.92
N GLY A 342 7.13 -16.66 -10.66
CA GLY A 342 6.35 -15.69 -9.88
C GLY A 342 4.94 -16.14 -9.51
N LEU A 343 4.56 -17.39 -9.75
CA LEU A 343 3.28 -17.91 -9.29
C LEU A 343 3.21 -17.78 -7.75
N PRO A 344 2.18 -17.12 -7.19
CA PRO A 344 2.09 -17.01 -5.75
C PRO A 344 1.97 -18.39 -5.12
N SER A 345 2.59 -18.55 -3.95
CA SER A 345 2.36 -19.70 -3.09
C SER A 345 0.90 -19.73 -2.64
N THR A 346 0.37 -20.90 -2.27
CA THR A 346 -1.00 -21.01 -1.75
C THR A 346 -1.20 -20.10 -0.54
N ARG A 347 -0.18 -19.97 0.31
CA ARG A 347 -0.19 -19.08 1.47
C ARG A 347 -0.23 -17.60 1.05
N GLN A 348 0.59 -17.18 0.08
CA GLN A 348 0.57 -15.82 -0.45
C GLN A 348 -0.79 -15.49 -1.08
N ALA A 349 -1.35 -16.44 -1.82
CA ALA A 349 -2.66 -16.27 -2.45
C ALA A 349 -3.78 -16.17 -1.40
N GLN A 350 -3.71 -16.95 -0.33
CA GLN A 350 -4.63 -16.82 0.80
C GLN A 350 -4.51 -15.46 1.49
N GLN A 351 -3.29 -15.05 1.85
CA GLN A 351 -3.05 -13.77 2.53
C GLN A 351 -3.49 -12.57 1.68
N ALA A 352 -3.23 -12.58 0.38
CA ALA A 352 -3.69 -11.52 -0.51
C ALA A 352 -5.23 -11.49 -0.60
N THR A 353 -5.89 -12.64 -0.65
CA THR A 353 -7.36 -12.74 -0.62
C THR A 353 -7.93 -12.20 0.69
N ASP A 354 -7.39 -12.64 1.83
CA ASP A 354 -7.81 -12.21 3.16
C ASP A 354 -7.59 -10.70 3.36
N ALA A 355 -6.47 -10.16 2.87
CA ALA A 355 -6.18 -8.73 2.94
C ALA A 355 -7.15 -7.91 2.08
N MET A 356 -7.49 -8.37 0.87
CA MET A 356 -8.49 -7.74 0.03
C MET A 356 -9.84 -7.71 0.72
N CYS A 357 -10.32 -8.88 1.18
CA CYS A 357 -11.60 -9.03 1.85
C CYS A 357 -11.69 -8.28 3.19
N GLY A 358 -10.56 -8.17 3.91
CA GLY A 358 -10.47 -7.37 5.13
C GLY A 358 -10.48 -5.86 4.88
N SER A 359 -9.98 -5.40 3.72
CA SER A 359 -9.93 -3.97 3.37
C SER A 359 -11.27 -3.46 2.81
N MET A 360 -11.87 -4.21 1.90
CA MET A 360 -13.17 -3.91 1.30
C MET A 360 -13.81 -5.23 0.87
N TYR A 361 -14.98 -5.51 1.42
CA TYR A 361 -15.76 -6.68 1.04
C TYR A 361 -16.18 -6.61 -0.45
N MET A 362 -15.96 -7.69 -1.17
CA MET A 362 -16.36 -7.92 -2.55
C MET A 362 -17.09 -9.27 -2.64
N TRP A 363 -17.80 -9.53 -3.73
CA TRP A 363 -18.60 -10.76 -3.86
C TRP A 363 -17.74 -12.04 -3.84
N GLN A 364 -16.48 -11.95 -4.30
CA GLN A 364 -15.50 -13.04 -4.25
C GLN A 364 -15.16 -13.43 -2.79
N CYS A 365 -15.37 -12.53 -1.83
CA CYS A 365 -15.19 -12.80 -0.40
C CYS A 365 -16.29 -13.72 0.18
N ASP A 366 -17.41 -13.92 -0.51
CA ASP A 366 -18.38 -14.95 -0.12
C ASP A 366 -17.92 -16.35 -0.51
N GLU A 367 -17.15 -16.46 -1.60
CA GLU A 367 -16.58 -17.71 -2.09
C GLU A 367 -15.29 -18.09 -1.36
N CYS A 368 -14.67 -17.13 -0.68
CA CYS A 368 -13.38 -17.27 -0.01
C CYS A 368 -13.40 -16.64 1.38
N SER A 369 -13.28 -17.52 2.38
CA SER A 369 -13.09 -17.17 3.79
C SER A 369 -11.65 -17.47 4.22
N SER A 370 -11.25 -16.95 5.38
CA SER A 370 -9.94 -17.22 5.99
C SER A 370 -9.67 -18.71 6.27
N LEU A 371 -10.72 -19.54 6.29
CA LEU A 371 -10.65 -20.98 6.55
C LEU A 371 -10.82 -21.84 5.29
N SER A 372 -11.43 -21.31 4.24
CA SER A 372 -11.75 -22.07 3.04
C SER A 372 -12.04 -21.15 1.86
N CYS A 373 -11.37 -21.42 0.74
CA CYS A 373 -11.60 -20.79 -0.54
C CYS A 373 -11.49 -21.88 -1.61
N LYS A 374 -12.35 -21.80 -2.62
CA LYS A 374 -12.34 -22.78 -3.70
C LYS A 374 -11.15 -22.61 -4.64
N ASP A 375 -10.78 -21.36 -4.92
CA ASP A 375 -9.72 -20.97 -5.85
C ASP A 375 -9.15 -19.61 -5.46
N TYR A 376 -8.07 -19.59 -4.66
CA TYR A 376 -7.45 -18.34 -4.23
C TYR A 376 -6.89 -17.55 -5.42
N LEU A 377 -6.31 -18.22 -6.42
CA LEU A 377 -5.74 -17.55 -7.57
C LEU A 377 -6.83 -16.87 -8.42
N GLY A 378 -7.94 -17.57 -8.63
CA GLY A 378 -9.13 -17.05 -9.32
C GLY A 378 -9.74 -15.86 -8.59
N SER A 379 -9.89 -15.95 -7.26
CA SER A 379 -10.44 -14.86 -6.45
C SER A 379 -9.56 -13.61 -6.47
N ILE A 380 -8.23 -13.77 -6.31
CA ILE A 380 -7.29 -12.65 -6.45
C ILE A 380 -7.39 -12.05 -7.84
N THR A 381 -7.35 -12.87 -8.88
CA THR A 381 -7.42 -12.40 -10.27
C THR A 381 -8.69 -11.59 -10.50
N SER A 382 -9.84 -12.10 -10.06
CA SER A 382 -11.13 -11.43 -10.19
C SER A 382 -11.16 -10.09 -9.44
N MET A 383 -10.74 -10.07 -8.18
CA MET A 383 -10.72 -8.84 -7.38
C MET A 383 -9.72 -7.80 -7.91
N CYS A 384 -8.52 -8.23 -8.32
CA CYS A 384 -7.46 -7.35 -8.81
C CYS A 384 -7.67 -6.86 -10.25
N THR A 385 -8.55 -7.51 -11.00
CA THR A 385 -8.99 -7.01 -12.31
C THR A 385 -10.14 -6.00 -12.18
N GLU A 386 -11.03 -6.20 -11.20
CA GLU A 386 -12.07 -5.22 -10.85
C GLU A 386 -11.51 -3.97 -10.15
N MET A 387 -10.57 -4.15 -9.21
CA MET A 387 -9.98 -3.09 -8.40
C MET A 387 -8.46 -3.25 -8.27
N PRO A 388 -7.70 -2.74 -9.25
CA PRO A 388 -6.28 -3.03 -9.34
C PRO A 388 -5.37 -2.47 -8.23
N TYR A 389 -5.90 -1.72 -7.27
CA TYR A 389 -5.08 -1.09 -6.24
C TYR A 389 -5.46 -1.52 -4.83
N MET A 390 -6.10 -2.68 -4.71
CA MET A 390 -6.35 -3.27 -3.40
C MET A 390 -5.07 -3.80 -2.76
N VAL A 391 -5.07 -3.83 -1.42
CA VAL A 391 -4.03 -4.50 -0.64
C VAL A 391 -4.03 -5.99 -1.03
N GLY A 392 -2.89 -6.51 -1.48
CA GLY A 392 -2.74 -7.89 -1.96
C GLY A 392 -2.66 -8.03 -3.49
N CYS A 393 -3.01 -6.99 -4.26
CA CYS A 393 -2.88 -7.05 -5.72
C CYS A 393 -1.45 -6.87 -6.25
N ASP A 394 -0.51 -6.51 -5.40
CA ASP A 394 0.93 -6.52 -5.69
C ASP A 394 1.44 -7.94 -5.98
N VAL A 395 0.92 -8.94 -5.25
CA VAL A 395 1.21 -10.36 -5.48
C VAL A 395 0.76 -10.77 -6.89
N PHE A 396 -0.47 -10.43 -7.26
CA PHE A 396 -1.01 -10.66 -8.60
C PHE A 396 -0.22 -9.95 -9.70
N ALA A 397 0.09 -8.66 -9.49
CA ALA A 397 0.84 -7.86 -10.45
C ALA A 397 2.25 -8.41 -10.68
N SER A 398 2.94 -8.82 -9.61
CA SER A 398 4.28 -9.41 -9.70
C SER A 398 4.27 -10.75 -10.44
N TRP A 399 3.28 -11.59 -10.18
CA TRP A 399 3.07 -12.84 -10.91
C TRP A 399 2.82 -12.59 -12.40
N CYS A 400 1.94 -11.65 -12.73
CA CYS A 400 1.63 -11.35 -14.12
C CYS A 400 2.81 -10.70 -14.86
N ALA A 401 3.62 -9.89 -14.18
CA ALA A 401 4.87 -9.38 -14.75
C ALA A 401 5.85 -10.53 -15.04
N ALA A 402 6.09 -11.42 -14.08
CA ALA A 402 6.97 -12.58 -14.26
C ALA A 402 6.47 -13.52 -15.36
N SER A 403 5.16 -13.77 -15.40
CA SER A 403 4.52 -14.62 -16.40
C SER A 403 4.58 -14.01 -17.79
N SER A 404 4.40 -12.69 -17.93
CA SER A 404 4.52 -12.01 -19.23
C SER A 404 5.93 -12.07 -19.81
N ALA A 405 6.96 -12.07 -18.96
CA ALA A 405 8.35 -12.27 -19.41
C ALA A 405 8.59 -13.72 -19.88
N TRP A 406 7.78 -14.67 -19.41
CA TRP A 406 7.85 -16.07 -19.82
C TRP A 406 6.97 -16.37 -21.05
N GLN A 407 5.97 -15.53 -21.34
CA GLN A 407 5.20 -15.56 -22.58
C GLN A 407 6.10 -15.15 -23.77
N GLY A 408 6.30 -16.06 -24.72
CA GLY A 408 7.07 -15.78 -25.95
C GLY A 408 8.04 -16.88 -26.35
N VAL A 409 8.37 -17.81 -25.45
CA VAL A 409 9.32 -18.89 -25.77
C VAL A 409 8.66 -20.01 -26.58
N ASN A 410 7.40 -20.40 -26.28
CA ASN A 410 6.74 -21.56 -26.90
C ASN A 410 5.24 -21.37 -27.19
N GLY A 411 4.80 -20.15 -27.51
CA GLY A 411 3.36 -19.87 -27.74
C GLY A 411 2.51 -19.96 -26.46
N SER A 412 3.14 -19.80 -25.30
CA SER A 412 2.51 -19.81 -23.98
C SER A 412 1.63 -18.57 -23.78
N ASP A 413 0.40 -18.76 -23.31
CA ASP A 413 -0.55 -17.69 -23.01
C ASP A 413 -1.21 -17.92 -21.65
N VAL A 414 -1.10 -16.93 -20.76
CA VAL A 414 -1.77 -16.85 -19.44
C VAL A 414 -2.61 -15.56 -19.31
N SER A 415 -2.88 -14.90 -20.44
CA SER A 415 -3.62 -13.64 -20.50
C SER A 415 -5.02 -13.75 -19.88
N SER A 416 -5.63 -14.94 -19.83
CA SER A 416 -6.91 -15.15 -19.15
C SER A 416 -6.86 -14.80 -17.67
N PHE A 417 -5.72 -15.01 -17.01
CA PHE A 417 -5.51 -14.58 -15.64
C PHE A 417 -4.97 -13.16 -15.55
N CYS A 418 -4.09 -12.76 -16.48
CA CYS A 418 -3.44 -11.46 -16.43
C CYS A 418 -4.16 -10.35 -17.20
N ALA A 419 -5.41 -10.56 -17.61
CA ALA A 419 -6.22 -9.58 -18.30
C ALA A 419 -6.48 -8.37 -17.39
N GLY A 420 -5.80 -7.25 -17.61
CA GLY A 420 -5.86 -6.06 -16.75
C GLY A 420 -4.63 -5.85 -15.87
N ALA A 421 -3.71 -6.81 -15.79
CA ALA A 421 -2.41 -6.63 -15.14
C ALA A 421 -1.51 -5.61 -15.87
N SER A 422 -1.79 -5.31 -17.15
CA SER A 422 -1.09 -4.27 -17.90
C SER A 422 -1.25 -2.87 -17.30
N VAL A 423 -2.30 -2.65 -16.49
CA VAL A 423 -2.52 -1.40 -15.75
C VAL A 423 -1.44 -1.17 -14.68
N TYR A 424 -0.74 -2.22 -14.25
CA TYR A 424 0.30 -2.19 -13.22
C TYR A 424 1.72 -2.06 -13.76
N GLY A 425 1.92 -2.29 -15.07
CA GLY A 425 3.24 -2.25 -15.72
C GLY A 425 3.83 -0.84 -15.88
N GLY A 426 3.05 0.20 -15.57
CA GLY A 426 3.54 1.57 -15.43
C GLY A 426 4.09 1.79 -14.03
N SER A 427 5.41 1.99 -13.93
CA SER A 427 6.17 2.27 -12.73
C SER A 427 5.38 3.01 -11.64
N THR A 428 5.25 2.34 -10.50
CA THR A 428 4.73 2.80 -9.21
C THR A 428 4.86 4.31 -8.95
N SER A 429 3.74 5.04 -8.97
CA SER A 429 3.50 6.23 -8.12
C SER A 429 2.01 6.59 -8.14
N SER A 430 1.31 6.16 -7.08
CA SER A 430 0.09 6.74 -6.51
C SER A 430 -1.15 7.01 -7.40
N SER A 431 -2.27 6.46 -6.92
CA SER A 431 -3.66 6.89 -7.19
C SER A 431 -4.26 6.50 -8.52
N SER A 432 -4.99 5.39 -8.52
CA SER A 432 -5.96 5.10 -9.58
C SER A 432 -7.26 4.63 -8.97
N ILE A 433 -7.95 5.68 -8.51
CA ILE A 433 -9.38 5.90 -8.52
C ILE A 433 -10.08 4.99 -9.56
N PRO A 434 -11.18 4.29 -9.22
CA PRO A 434 -11.95 3.52 -10.19
C PRO A 434 -12.23 4.38 -11.42
N SER A 435 -12.08 3.81 -12.62
CA SER A 435 -12.25 4.55 -13.87
C SER A 435 -13.63 5.23 -13.86
N MET A 436 -13.66 6.57 -13.83
CA MET A 436 -14.91 7.32 -13.85
C MET A 436 -15.67 6.95 -15.12
N LEU A 437 -16.83 6.30 -14.96
CA LEU A 437 -17.74 6.07 -16.06
C LEU A 437 -18.25 7.43 -16.50
N MET A 438 -17.92 7.87 -17.71
CA MET A 438 -18.31 9.20 -18.23
C MET A 438 -19.77 9.27 -18.69
N PHE A 439 -20.65 8.41 -18.17
CA PHE A 439 -22.08 8.40 -18.47
C PHE A 439 -22.88 8.25 -17.19
N PHE A 440 -24.11 8.79 -17.18
CA PHE A 440 -24.96 8.74 -16.00
C PHE A 440 -25.26 7.30 -15.57
N HIS A 441 -24.97 6.97 -14.31
CA HIS A 441 -25.23 5.65 -13.73
C HIS A 441 -25.94 5.74 -12.37
N GLN A 442 -26.38 4.58 -11.87
CA GLN A 442 -27.15 4.44 -10.64
C GLN A 442 -26.50 3.47 -9.64
N ARG A 443 -25.17 3.35 -9.64
CA ARG A 443 -24.47 2.46 -8.70
C ARG A 443 -24.44 3.06 -7.29
N VAL A 444 -24.47 2.19 -6.29
CA VAL A 444 -24.51 2.58 -4.87
C VAL A 444 -23.14 2.60 -4.18
N GLY A 445 -22.06 2.26 -4.90
CA GLY A 445 -20.70 2.11 -4.37
C GLY A 445 -19.69 3.07 -4.99
N GLU A 446 -19.98 4.36 -4.99
CA GLU A 446 -19.12 5.38 -5.59
C GLU A 446 -18.56 6.35 -4.57
N LEU A 447 -17.32 6.76 -4.80
CA LEU A 447 -16.59 7.64 -3.90
C LEU A 447 -17.18 9.06 -4.00
N ILE A 448 -17.67 9.58 -2.87
CA ILE A 448 -18.27 10.91 -2.77
C ILE A 448 -17.26 11.84 -2.11
N LEU A 449 -16.57 12.67 -2.90
CA LEU A 449 -15.51 13.63 -2.46
C LEU A 449 -14.25 13.00 -1.83
N PHE A 450 -14.41 12.17 -0.80
CA PHE A 450 -13.34 11.62 0.01
C PHE A 450 -13.33 10.09 -0.05
N ARG A 451 -12.15 9.49 0.12
CA ARG A 451 -11.98 8.03 0.10
C ARG A 451 -12.82 7.31 1.15
N GLU A 452 -13.03 7.97 2.29
CA GLU A 452 -13.77 7.45 3.42
C GLU A 452 -15.29 7.57 3.22
N TRP A 453 -15.75 8.49 2.38
CA TRP A 453 -17.17 8.69 2.10
C TRP A 453 -17.60 7.86 0.89
N LEU A 454 -17.70 6.56 1.10
CA LEU A 454 -18.14 5.56 0.14
C LEU A 454 -19.39 4.85 0.71
N PRO A 455 -20.61 5.18 0.25
CA PRO A 455 -21.79 4.42 0.64
C PRO A 455 -21.62 2.97 0.18
N LYS A 456 -21.83 2.03 1.09
CA LYS A 456 -21.78 0.58 0.84
C LYS A 456 -23.17 -0.04 0.79
N THR A 457 -24.17 0.66 1.33
CA THR A 457 -25.56 0.19 1.42
C THR A 457 -26.53 1.23 0.85
N THR A 458 -27.71 0.79 0.44
CA THR A 458 -28.78 1.68 -0.05
C THR A 458 -29.14 2.76 0.98
N GLY A 459 -29.17 2.42 2.27
CA GLY A 459 -29.43 3.38 3.34
C GLY A 459 -28.35 4.47 3.44
N GLN A 460 -27.07 4.09 3.28
CA GLN A 460 -25.96 5.05 3.24
C GLN A 460 -25.99 5.92 1.97
N ALA A 461 -26.40 5.36 0.84
CA ALA A 461 -26.57 6.12 -0.41
C ALA A 461 -27.69 7.18 -0.26
N VAL A 462 -28.83 6.81 0.33
CA VAL A 462 -29.93 7.75 0.65
C VAL A 462 -29.47 8.81 1.65
N GLY A 463 -28.76 8.42 2.71
CA GLY A 463 -28.17 9.36 3.67
C GLY A 463 -27.22 10.36 2.99
N SER A 464 -26.42 9.89 2.02
CA SER A 464 -25.53 10.75 1.25
C SER A 464 -26.31 11.74 0.36
N CYS A 465 -27.44 11.32 -0.23
CA CYS A 465 -28.33 12.23 -0.97
C CYS A 465 -28.86 13.37 -0.07
N PHE A 466 -29.29 13.07 1.17
CA PHE A 466 -29.73 14.10 2.11
C PHE A 466 -28.61 15.07 2.49
N ALA A 467 -27.38 14.56 2.71
CA ALA A 467 -26.22 15.39 2.99
C ALA A 467 -25.90 16.33 1.81
N ILE A 468 -25.94 15.82 0.58
CA ILE A 468 -25.72 16.60 -0.65
C ILE A 468 -26.79 17.70 -0.83
N ILE A 469 -28.07 17.37 -0.61
CA ILE A 469 -29.16 18.36 -0.58
C ILE A 469 -28.87 19.45 0.45
N GLY A 470 -28.44 19.04 1.66
CA GLY A 470 -28.07 19.96 2.74
C GLY A 470 -26.92 20.90 2.37
N MET A 471 -25.90 20.41 1.66
CA MET A 471 -24.79 21.24 1.17
C MET A 471 -25.26 22.32 0.20
N GLY A 472 -26.07 21.95 -0.81
CA GLY A 472 -26.63 22.92 -1.76
C GLY A 472 -27.54 23.95 -1.11
N PHE A 473 -28.41 23.52 -0.18
CA PHE A 473 -29.27 24.43 0.59
C PHE A 473 -28.44 25.43 1.42
N THR A 474 -27.40 24.93 2.11
CA THR A 474 -26.52 25.76 2.94
C THR A 474 -25.75 26.79 2.12
N ALA A 475 -25.29 26.43 0.92
CA ALA A 475 -24.64 27.37 0.01
C ALA A 475 -25.56 28.56 -0.34
N VAL A 476 -26.83 28.29 -0.69
CA VAL A 476 -27.82 29.36 -0.97
C VAL A 476 -28.12 30.20 0.27
N ALA A 477 -28.20 29.58 1.44
CA ALA A 477 -28.43 30.28 2.70
C ALA A 477 -27.30 31.26 3.02
N LEU A 478 -26.05 30.84 2.87
CA LEU A 478 -24.88 31.68 3.10
C LEU A 478 -24.81 32.85 2.10
N ARG A 479 -25.15 32.63 0.83
CA ARG A 479 -25.26 33.71 -0.18
C ARG A 479 -26.35 34.73 0.18
N THR A 480 -27.50 34.25 0.64
CA THR A 480 -28.61 35.11 1.08
C THR A 480 -28.21 35.93 2.30
N LEU A 481 -27.57 35.29 3.30
CA LEU A 481 -27.06 35.95 4.49
C LEU A 481 -26.03 37.03 4.15
N LYS A 482 -25.06 36.73 3.27
CA LYS A 482 -24.08 37.71 2.78
C LYS A 482 -24.76 38.94 2.18
N THR A 483 -25.81 38.73 1.39
CA THR A 483 -26.58 39.82 0.78
C THR A 483 -27.29 40.67 1.83
N ILE A 484 -27.94 40.04 2.82
CA ILE A 484 -28.61 40.74 3.92
C ILE A 484 -27.61 41.52 4.77
N LEU A 485 -26.45 40.94 5.10
CA LEU A 485 -25.39 41.62 5.86
C LEU A 485 -24.83 42.83 5.10
N GLY A 486 -24.64 42.70 3.78
CA GLY A 486 -24.21 43.81 2.93
C GLY A 486 -25.21 44.96 2.91
N LEU A 487 -26.51 44.65 2.78
CA LEU A 487 -27.59 45.64 2.82
C LEU A 487 -27.71 46.30 4.20
N ALA A 488 -27.65 45.51 5.28
CA ALA A 488 -27.71 46.01 6.65
C ALA A 488 -26.54 46.98 6.94
N ALA A 489 -25.35 46.65 6.46
CA ALA A 489 -24.16 47.49 6.59
C ALA A 489 -24.26 48.79 5.81
N ALA A 490 -24.76 48.74 4.56
CA ALA A 490 -24.94 49.92 3.72
C ALA A 490 -25.87 50.97 4.35
N VAL A 491 -26.77 50.53 5.24
CA VAL A 491 -27.80 51.36 5.88
C VAL A 491 -27.39 51.78 7.29
N GLY A 492 -26.18 51.42 7.72
CA GLY A 492 -25.65 51.79 9.03
C GLY A 492 -26.31 51.06 10.21
N ARG A 493 -27.09 50.00 9.98
CA ARG A 493 -27.81 49.26 11.03
C ARG A 493 -26.93 48.43 11.95
N LEU A 494 -25.70 48.15 11.54
CA LEU A 494 -24.73 47.40 12.35
C LEU A 494 -24.07 48.24 13.47
N GLY A 495 -24.58 49.45 13.73
CA GLY A 495 -24.33 50.21 14.95
C GLY A 495 -23.44 51.44 14.78
N PRO A 496 -23.50 52.41 15.73
CA PRO A 496 -22.82 53.70 15.67
C PRO A 496 -21.37 53.65 16.15
N LEU A 497 -20.62 52.57 15.87
CA LEU A 497 -19.18 52.56 16.13
C LEU A 497 -18.40 53.53 15.21
N LEU A 498 -19.12 54.28 14.37
CA LEU A 498 -18.63 55.19 13.35
C LEU A 498 -19.45 56.48 13.33
N THR A 499 -19.54 57.20 14.45
CA THR A 499 -19.85 58.63 14.32
C THR A 499 -18.64 59.31 13.67
N PRO A 500 -18.80 59.95 12.50
CA PRO A 500 -17.72 60.66 11.80
C PRO A 500 -17.45 61.99 12.52
N GLY A 501 -16.92 61.91 13.75
CA GLY A 501 -16.67 63.08 14.61
C GLY A 501 -15.20 63.49 14.71
N SER A 502 -14.25 62.60 14.40
CA SER A 502 -12.82 62.91 14.56
C SER A 502 -12.14 63.13 13.21
N ARG A 503 -12.12 64.40 12.77
CA ARG A 503 -11.43 64.91 11.56
C ARG A 503 -9.89 64.82 11.60
N GLY A 504 -9.30 64.02 12.50
CA GLY A 504 -7.85 63.91 12.66
C GLY A 504 -7.21 62.84 11.77
N GLY A 505 -6.82 63.19 10.54
CA GLY A 505 -5.65 62.62 9.85
C GLY A 505 -5.60 61.10 9.56
N ARG A 506 -6.72 60.38 9.53
CA ARG A 506 -6.68 58.95 9.14
C ARG A 506 -6.59 58.80 7.62
N LEU A 507 -5.66 57.96 7.20
CA LEU A 507 -5.47 57.51 5.82
C LEU A 507 -6.80 56.99 5.27
N TRP A 508 -7.30 57.62 4.22
CA TRP A 508 -8.58 57.32 3.57
C TRP A 508 -8.77 55.85 3.15
N TRP A 509 -7.69 55.06 3.05
CA TRP A 509 -7.73 53.64 2.71
C TRP A 509 -7.89 52.70 3.91
N CYS A 510 -7.72 53.18 5.15
CA CYS A 510 -7.82 52.31 6.32
C CYS A 510 -9.30 52.13 6.69
N PRO A 511 -9.87 50.91 6.54
CA PRO A 511 -11.24 50.65 6.94
C PRO A 511 -11.37 50.96 8.43
N THR A 512 -12.46 51.60 8.78
CA THR A 512 -12.78 51.84 10.17
C THR A 512 -13.05 50.50 10.87
N GLY A 513 -12.83 50.40 12.19
CA GLY A 513 -12.80 49.11 12.91
C GLY A 513 -14.05 48.24 12.74
N GLY A 514 -15.23 48.86 12.57
CA GLY A 514 -16.47 48.13 12.25
C GLY A 514 -16.51 47.59 10.81
N GLN A 515 -16.01 48.37 9.85
CA GLN A 515 -15.94 47.97 8.45
C GLN A 515 -14.91 46.86 8.23
N SER A 516 -13.79 46.86 8.97
CA SER A 516 -12.83 45.76 8.92
C SER A 516 -13.43 44.45 9.40
N LEU A 517 -14.20 44.46 10.50
CA LEU A 517 -14.87 43.25 10.99
C LEU A 517 -15.88 42.70 9.96
N LEU A 518 -16.69 43.57 9.36
CA LEU A 518 -17.63 43.16 8.33
C LEU A 518 -16.93 42.59 7.09
N ASN A 519 -15.83 43.20 6.66
CA ASN A 519 -15.03 42.69 5.56
C ASN A 519 -14.47 41.30 5.87
N VAL A 520 -14.00 41.07 7.10
CA VAL A 520 -13.54 39.74 7.56
C VAL A 520 -14.68 38.72 7.54
N ILE A 521 -15.86 39.09 8.04
CA ILE A 521 -17.06 38.21 8.02
C ILE A 521 -17.45 37.88 6.58
N ASN A 522 -17.50 38.87 5.70
CA ASN A 522 -17.86 38.68 4.29
C ASN A 522 -16.83 37.82 3.55
N ALA A 523 -15.54 37.99 3.83
CA ALA A 523 -14.48 37.17 3.28
C ALA A 523 -14.63 35.71 3.72
N PHE A 524 -14.89 35.48 5.01
CA PHE A 524 -15.12 34.14 5.56
C PHE A 524 -16.35 33.44 4.97
N ILE A 525 -17.49 34.14 4.88
CA ILE A 525 -18.69 33.59 4.24
C ILE A 525 -18.42 33.26 2.76
N THR A 526 -17.67 34.12 2.06
CA THR A 526 -17.31 33.87 0.65
C THR A 526 -16.45 32.62 0.51
N MET A 527 -15.44 32.44 1.37
CA MET A 527 -14.61 31.22 1.40
C MET A 527 -15.46 29.96 1.57
N LEU A 528 -16.40 29.97 2.53
CA LEU A 528 -17.29 28.83 2.77
C LEU A 528 -18.20 28.54 1.58
N VAL A 529 -18.79 29.58 0.97
CA VAL A 529 -19.64 29.42 -0.22
C VAL A 529 -18.85 28.82 -1.38
N THR A 530 -17.67 29.37 -1.70
CA THR A 530 -16.82 28.83 -2.79
C THR A 530 -16.43 27.38 -2.53
N THR A 531 -16.16 27.00 -1.27
CA THR A 531 -15.79 25.63 -0.91
C THR A 531 -16.97 24.66 -1.13
N LEU A 532 -18.18 25.04 -0.69
CA LEU A 532 -19.39 24.25 -0.92
C LEU A 532 -19.75 24.14 -2.41
N ASP A 533 -19.57 25.21 -3.18
CA ASP A 533 -19.79 25.21 -4.62
C ASP A 533 -18.85 24.21 -5.32
N LEU A 534 -17.55 24.25 -5.01
CA LEU A 534 -16.57 23.30 -5.54
C LEU A 534 -16.89 21.85 -5.12
N PHE A 535 -17.31 21.64 -3.87
CA PHE A 535 -17.69 20.29 -3.41
C PHE A 535 -18.92 19.77 -4.15
N THR A 536 -19.96 20.57 -4.32
CA THR A 536 -21.16 20.17 -5.07
C THR A 536 -20.88 19.96 -6.56
N MET A 537 -19.95 20.72 -7.15
CA MET A 537 -19.45 20.49 -8.51
C MET A 537 -18.72 19.14 -8.63
N LEU A 538 -17.82 18.82 -7.69
CA LEU A 538 -17.13 17.52 -7.67
C LEU A 538 -18.12 16.35 -7.51
N VAL A 539 -19.17 16.52 -6.71
CA VAL A 539 -20.24 15.51 -6.59
C VAL A 539 -20.98 15.34 -7.91
N ALA A 540 -21.31 16.43 -8.62
CA ALA A 540 -21.96 16.34 -9.93
C ALA A 540 -21.09 15.63 -10.98
N MET A 541 -19.76 15.81 -10.90
CA MET A 541 -18.78 15.13 -11.77
C MET A 541 -18.64 13.62 -11.52
N THR A 542 -19.27 13.07 -10.47
CA THR A 542 -19.33 11.61 -10.29
C THR A 542 -20.22 10.90 -11.32
N PHE A 543 -21.02 11.64 -12.09
CA PHE A 543 -22.02 11.10 -13.03
C PHE A 543 -23.04 10.15 -12.40
N ASN A 544 -23.17 10.13 -11.07
CA ASN A 544 -24.26 9.40 -10.42
C ASN A 544 -25.57 10.18 -10.55
N GLY A 545 -26.56 9.61 -11.24
CA GLY A 545 -27.83 10.29 -11.50
C GLY A 545 -28.57 10.70 -10.22
N ALA A 546 -28.49 9.89 -9.16
CA ALA A 546 -29.15 10.21 -7.88
C ALA A 546 -28.47 11.37 -7.16
N TYR A 547 -27.13 11.39 -7.12
CA TYR A 547 -26.37 12.46 -6.48
C TYR A 547 -26.46 13.77 -7.27
N PHE A 548 -26.46 13.71 -8.60
CA PHE A 548 -26.71 14.88 -9.44
C PHE A 548 -28.08 15.50 -9.14
N ALA A 549 -29.14 14.69 -9.10
CA ALA A 549 -30.48 15.16 -8.75
C ALA A 549 -30.54 15.75 -7.34
N ALA A 550 -29.80 15.16 -6.38
CA ALA A 550 -29.69 15.68 -5.02
C ALA A 550 -29.02 17.07 -4.96
N VAL A 551 -27.96 17.32 -5.74
CA VAL A 551 -27.34 18.65 -5.87
C VAL A 551 -28.36 19.67 -6.36
N VAL A 552 -29.04 19.37 -7.47
CA VAL A 552 -30.05 20.27 -8.07
C VAL A 552 -31.20 20.55 -7.09
N ALA A 553 -31.70 19.53 -6.41
CA ALA A 553 -32.76 19.66 -5.42
C ALA A 553 -32.34 20.57 -4.24
N GLY A 554 -31.09 20.45 -3.76
CA GLY A 554 -30.57 21.31 -2.70
C GLY A 554 -30.59 22.80 -3.05
N TYR A 555 -30.08 23.15 -4.23
CA TYR A 555 -30.10 24.53 -4.71
C TYR A 555 -31.52 25.06 -4.94
N MET A 556 -32.39 24.24 -5.53
CA MET A 556 -33.80 24.59 -5.75
C MET A 556 -34.53 24.89 -4.44
N LEU A 557 -34.39 24.02 -3.44
CA LEU A 557 -35.01 24.20 -2.12
C LEU A 557 -34.46 25.46 -1.43
N GLY A 558 -33.14 25.68 -1.49
CA GLY A 558 -32.53 26.89 -0.93
C GLY A 558 -33.11 28.17 -1.55
N ALA A 559 -33.23 28.21 -2.88
CA ALA A 559 -33.79 29.35 -3.59
C ALA A 559 -35.26 29.59 -3.25
N LEU A 560 -36.06 28.53 -3.17
CA LEU A 560 -37.49 28.60 -2.84
C LEU A 560 -37.72 29.17 -1.43
N PHE A 561 -37.00 28.64 -0.43
CA PHE A 561 -37.21 29.02 0.97
C PHE A 561 -36.53 30.33 1.37
N LEU A 562 -35.43 30.73 0.73
CA LEU A 562 -34.64 31.88 1.18
C LEU A 562 -34.63 33.04 0.19
N GLY A 563 -35.02 32.82 -1.08
CA GLY A 563 -35.05 33.87 -2.10
C GLY A 563 -35.95 35.04 -1.72
N HIS A 564 -37.10 34.76 -1.12
CA HIS A 564 -38.04 35.80 -0.70
C HIS A 564 -37.54 36.61 0.52
N LEU A 565 -36.65 36.07 1.36
CA LEU A 565 -36.14 36.76 2.54
C LEU A 565 -35.28 37.96 2.17
N GLY A 566 -34.42 37.82 1.15
CA GLY A 566 -33.59 38.92 0.65
C GLY A 566 -34.44 40.08 0.11
N GLU A 567 -35.47 39.76 -0.68
CA GLU A 567 -36.41 40.76 -1.19
C GLU A 567 -37.23 41.42 -0.09
N ALA A 568 -37.79 40.63 0.84
CA ALA A 568 -38.57 41.15 1.95
C ALA A 568 -37.74 42.08 2.84
N TYR A 569 -36.47 41.72 3.08
CA TYR A 569 -35.53 42.58 3.80
C TYR A 569 -35.30 43.89 3.06
N LYS A 570 -35.06 43.84 1.75
CA LYS A 570 -34.88 45.04 0.90
C LYS A 570 -36.12 45.96 0.94
N ARG A 571 -37.33 45.39 0.83
CA ARG A 571 -38.59 46.15 0.88
C ARG A 571 -38.79 46.85 2.22
N ARG A 572 -38.65 46.14 3.34
CA ARG A 572 -38.77 46.73 4.69
C ARG A 572 -37.78 47.88 4.88
N LEU A 573 -36.57 47.68 4.39
CA LEU A 573 -35.52 48.66 4.54
C LEU A 573 -35.79 49.92 3.69
N GLN A 574 -36.36 49.76 2.49
CA GLN A 574 -36.82 50.87 1.66
C GLN A 574 -38.02 51.61 2.29
N GLU A 575 -38.95 50.90 2.92
CA GLU A 575 -40.07 51.49 3.67
C GLU A 575 -39.56 52.33 4.85
N GLU A 576 -38.60 51.82 5.62
CA GLU A 576 -38.00 52.53 6.75
C GLU A 576 -37.23 53.79 6.31
N LEU A 577 -36.46 53.72 5.23
CA LEU A 577 -35.77 54.87 4.63
C LEU A 577 -36.76 55.94 4.15
N SER A 578 -37.89 55.51 3.57
CA SER A 578 -38.94 56.42 3.11
C SER A 578 -39.67 57.10 4.28
N ALA A 579 -39.92 56.35 5.36
CA ALA A 579 -40.58 56.86 6.56
C ALA A 579 -39.70 57.85 7.35
N ALA A 580 -38.37 57.70 7.30
CA ALA A 580 -37.43 58.59 7.99
C ALA A 580 -37.34 59.99 7.36
N GLY A 581 -37.96 60.23 6.19
CA GLY A 581 -37.89 61.52 5.48
C GLY A 581 -36.47 61.84 4.99
N ASP A 582 -35.60 60.83 4.92
CA ASP A 582 -34.19 60.99 4.59
C ASP A 582 -34.07 61.25 3.08
N PRO A 583 -33.44 62.37 2.63
CA PRO A 583 -33.31 62.69 1.21
C PRO A 583 -32.47 61.68 0.40
N ALA A 584 -31.92 60.64 1.05
CA ALA A 584 -31.23 59.51 0.43
C ALA A 584 -32.18 58.44 -0.14
N ALA A 585 -33.49 58.45 0.21
CA ALA A 585 -34.48 57.48 -0.27
C ALA A 585 -34.57 57.29 -1.80
N PRO A 586 -34.49 58.33 -2.67
CA PRO A 586 -34.61 58.15 -4.13
C PRO A 586 -33.39 57.51 -4.80
N ILE A 587 -32.26 57.34 -4.10
CA ILE A 587 -31.05 56.73 -4.69
C ILE A 587 -31.20 55.21 -4.81
N LEU A 588 -32.00 54.57 -3.96
CA LEU A 588 -32.21 53.13 -3.98
C LEU A 588 -33.33 52.68 -4.93
N SER A 589 -34.26 53.55 -5.33
CA SER A 589 -35.38 53.17 -6.23
C SER A 589 -35.03 53.14 -7.71
N ASN A 590 -33.93 53.79 -8.12
CA ASN A 590 -33.54 53.91 -9.54
C ASN A 590 -32.52 52.86 -10.01
N ALA A 591 -32.19 51.87 -9.18
CA ALA A 591 -31.38 50.72 -9.58
C ALA A 591 -32.23 49.60 -10.20
N ASP A 592 -33.25 49.97 -10.98
CA ASP A 592 -34.03 49.04 -11.79
C ASP A 592 -33.31 48.88 -13.15
N PRO A 593 -32.74 47.70 -13.49
CA PRO A 593 -31.82 47.54 -14.62
C PRO A 593 -32.45 47.70 -16.02
N LYS A 594 -33.71 48.13 -16.13
CA LYS A 594 -34.46 48.18 -17.40
C LYS A 594 -34.90 49.55 -17.91
N SER A 595 -34.76 50.66 -17.16
CA SER A 595 -35.07 51.99 -17.72
C SER A 595 -33.81 52.67 -18.28
N GLY A 596 -33.58 52.50 -19.58
CA GLY A 596 -32.53 53.22 -20.29
C GLY A 596 -32.89 54.68 -20.49
N GLU A 597 -32.52 55.56 -19.55
CA GLU A 597 -32.09 56.91 -19.91
C GLU A 597 -31.30 57.56 -18.76
N LYS A 598 -30.03 57.89 -19.07
CA LYS A 598 -29.04 58.61 -18.24
C LYS A 598 -28.65 57.93 -16.91
N GLN A 599 -27.89 56.83 -17.03
CA GLN A 599 -27.13 56.24 -15.92
C GLN A 599 -26.06 57.21 -15.40
N SER A 600 -26.14 57.53 -14.11
CA SER A 600 -25.02 58.02 -13.31
C SER A 600 -23.87 57.02 -13.37
N GLN A 601 -22.64 57.51 -13.57
CA GLN A 601 -21.43 56.72 -13.80
C GLN A 601 -21.14 55.66 -12.73
N THR A 602 -21.69 55.80 -11.52
CA THR A 602 -21.59 54.83 -10.43
C THR A 602 -22.40 53.56 -10.66
N ALA A 603 -23.56 53.63 -11.32
CA ALA A 603 -24.37 52.46 -11.64
C ALA A 603 -23.75 51.62 -12.76
N VAL A 604 -23.02 52.26 -13.68
CA VAL A 604 -22.25 51.60 -14.75
C VAL A 604 -21.06 50.83 -14.17
N ALA A 605 -20.38 51.37 -13.16
CA ALA A 605 -19.25 50.69 -12.52
C ALA A 605 -19.69 49.44 -11.73
N LEU A 606 -20.83 49.51 -11.03
CA LEU A 606 -21.34 48.38 -10.26
C LEU A 606 -21.92 47.29 -11.18
N LYS A 607 -22.58 47.68 -12.27
CA LYS A 607 -23.06 46.73 -13.28
C LYS A 607 -21.90 46.08 -14.05
N ARG A 608 -20.80 46.79 -14.33
CA ARG A 608 -19.59 46.19 -14.91
C ARG A 608 -18.92 45.16 -13.98
N LEU A 609 -18.98 45.34 -12.66
CA LEU A 609 -18.46 44.35 -11.72
C LEU A 609 -19.36 43.11 -11.60
N GLN A 610 -20.67 43.29 -11.81
CA GLN A 610 -21.65 42.20 -11.76
C GLN A 610 -21.67 41.41 -13.06
N ASP A 611 -21.63 42.10 -14.22
CA ASP A 611 -21.56 41.48 -15.54
C ASP A 611 -20.18 40.79 -15.76
N SER A 612 -19.08 41.33 -15.20
CA SER A 612 -17.76 40.68 -15.22
C SER A 612 -17.73 39.37 -14.43
N SER A 613 -18.62 39.18 -13.46
CA SER A 613 -18.75 37.93 -12.70
C SER A 613 -19.58 36.89 -13.47
N GLU A 614 -20.49 37.31 -14.37
CA GLU A 614 -21.30 36.38 -15.17
C GLU A 614 -20.56 35.95 -16.44
N ASP A 615 -19.75 36.83 -17.04
CA ASP A 615 -18.90 36.50 -18.19
C ASP A 615 -17.72 35.58 -17.83
N GLU A 616 -17.17 35.64 -16.61
CA GLU A 616 -16.17 34.66 -16.13
C GLU A 616 -16.78 33.27 -15.91
N ILE A 617 -18.07 33.18 -15.58
CA ILE A 617 -18.79 31.91 -15.44
C ILE A 617 -19.13 31.34 -16.83
N ALA A 618 -19.51 32.18 -17.79
CA ALA A 618 -19.77 31.76 -19.17
C ALA A 618 -18.49 31.32 -19.91
N SER A 619 -17.35 31.97 -19.64
CA SER A 619 -16.06 31.60 -20.24
C SER A 619 -15.47 30.30 -19.68
N CYS A 620 -15.85 29.88 -18.46
CA CYS A 620 -15.46 28.60 -17.89
C CYS A 620 -16.30 27.41 -18.40
N CYS A 621 -17.44 27.65 -19.06
CA CYS A 621 -18.28 26.60 -19.65
C CYS A 621 -18.03 26.35 -21.16
N GLN A 622 -17.00 26.99 -21.75
CA GLN A 622 -16.60 26.79 -23.15
C GLN A 622 -15.29 26.01 -23.34
N VAL A 623 -14.80 25.33 -22.30
CA VAL A 623 -13.73 24.33 -22.37
C VAL A 623 -14.28 23.03 -21.80
#